data_AF-A0A4V2MU92-F1
#
_entry.id   AF-A0A4V2MU92-F1
#
_cell.length_a   1.000
_cell.length_b   1.000
_cell.length_c   1.000
_cell.angle_alpha   90.00
_cell.angle_beta   90.00
_cell.angle_gamma   90.00
#
_symmetry.space_group_name_H-M   'P 1'
#
loop_
_entity.id
_entity.type
_entity.pdbx_description
1 polymer ?
#
loop_
_entity_poly.entity_id
_entity_poly.type
_entity_poly.pdbx_seq_one_letter_code
_entity_poly.pdbx_strand_id
1 'polypeptide(L)'
;MVSLTSAHTTSATGISHVFRKRSSTQSKRQYTNRYVLPARKRNDIIAVSLLMITACAVFFINLTASGYANEFYSAAAQAGSKNWWAFLWGSSDSGNAITVDKPPASIWLMALSVRIFGLNSFAILFPQALLGVATTYLIYTITRRYWGNWTGIIAGIFFITTPVAALMFRFNNPDALLVFLEVAAVGAALRALEHDTSRLGNLRRTGWMALAGVAVGFGFLTKQLQVMLILPGIALAFLIASPTKFRRRIVDGLVAIIAMTISAGWWVLLTVIVPEDMRPYIGGSQNNSFIELTFGYNGLGRITGDETGSVVPGASSSKSQGGMWGETGWNRLFTSEFNSQITWLFFAAIIGLIVALTVAGLKNREDIRRASAIMFGGWLIVTWLIFSFMSGIFHAYYTVALSPALAILAAVGIALLWSKRNTAWAPAIAAISTLSTGLWSFFMINQTSGYTALGYAVLISAVLAAGIFVWNSIQHLDSVPRETSTTQILRIGAIVCASFALLAGPVAWTVATISTGHQGSIVTAGPNSMGGPGGQGGPGGQGGPGGGAGGPGGAPGSSGGSTNNTSSSQDSADTTTGSTNNTGTSNSNSQQTDSSTNTNN
;
A
#
# COMPACT_ATOMS: atom_id res chain seq x y z
N MET A 1 -28.00 -23.25 -87.91
CA MET A 1 -29.40 -22.79 -87.85
C MET A 1 -29.61 -22.25 -86.43
N VAL A 2 -29.50 -20.94 -86.20
CA VAL A 2 -30.63 -19.97 -86.27
C VAL A 2 -31.74 -20.43 -85.30
N SER A 3 -32.06 -19.74 -84.20
CA SER A 3 -32.72 -18.43 -84.27
C SER A 3 -32.79 -17.73 -82.89
N LEU A 4 -32.55 -16.43 -82.92
CA LEU A 4 -33.17 -15.41 -82.05
C LEU A 4 -34.70 -15.44 -82.21
N THR A 5 -35.46 -15.02 -81.21
CA THR A 5 -36.45 -13.92 -81.37
C THR A 5 -37.13 -13.54 -80.06
N SER A 6 -37.03 -12.25 -79.76
CA SER A 6 -37.86 -11.46 -78.86
C SER A 6 -39.20 -11.08 -79.52
N ALA A 7 -40.21 -10.77 -78.72
CA ALA A 7 -41.29 -9.82 -79.03
C ALA A 7 -41.55 -9.00 -77.75
N HIS A 8 -41.24 -7.70 -77.70
CA HIS A 8 -42.08 -6.53 -78.04
C HIS A 8 -43.38 -6.48 -77.20
N THR A 9 -43.86 -5.41 -76.55
CA THR A 9 -43.71 -3.93 -76.51
C THR A 9 -44.61 -3.49 -75.31
N THR A 10 -44.53 -2.37 -74.59
CA THR A 10 -44.57 -0.95 -74.99
C THR A 10 -44.35 -0.03 -73.76
N SER A 11 -44.01 1.21 -74.07
CA SER A 11 -43.59 2.39 -73.30
C SER A 11 -44.46 3.00 -72.16
N ALA A 12 -43.72 3.61 -71.20
CA ALA A 12 -43.81 5.00 -70.69
C ALA A 12 -44.64 5.39 -69.43
N THR A 13 -44.07 6.40 -68.73
CA THR A 13 -44.49 7.16 -67.53
C THR A 13 -44.15 6.47 -66.18
N GLY A 14 -43.53 7.08 -65.17
CA GLY A 14 -43.23 8.47 -64.86
C GLY A 14 -43.46 8.68 -63.35
N ILE A 15 -42.39 8.87 -62.57
CA ILE A 15 -42.31 9.67 -61.33
C ILE A 15 -43.00 9.11 -60.04
N SER A 16 -42.12 8.72 -59.11
CA SER A 16 -42.15 8.82 -57.63
C SER A 16 -43.46 8.71 -56.83
N HIS A 17 -43.50 7.76 -55.89
CA HIS A 17 -43.92 8.07 -54.52
C HIS A 17 -43.16 7.22 -53.49
N VAL A 18 -42.41 7.94 -52.67
CA VAL A 18 -41.71 7.50 -51.45
C VAL A 18 -42.75 6.99 -50.45
N PHE A 19 -42.82 5.69 -50.20
CA PHE A 19 -43.50 5.15 -49.02
C PHE A 19 -42.57 5.22 -47.81
N ARG A 20 -42.69 6.35 -47.11
CA ARG A 20 -42.15 6.64 -45.78
C ARG A 20 -42.67 5.61 -44.77
N LYS A 21 -41.98 4.48 -44.61
CA LYS A 21 -42.22 3.59 -43.47
C LYS A 21 -41.61 4.26 -42.23
N ARG A 22 -42.50 4.79 -41.38
CA ARG A 22 -42.18 5.44 -40.11
C ARG A 22 -41.21 4.56 -39.31
N SER A 23 -40.02 5.13 -39.08
CA SER A 23 -39.16 4.87 -37.95
C SER A 23 -39.97 4.57 -36.68
N SER A 24 -39.84 3.34 -36.18
CA SER A 24 -39.97 3.06 -34.75
C SER A 24 -38.57 2.75 -34.23
N THR A 25 -37.76 3.80 -34.10
CA THR A 25 -36.56 3.84 -33.26
C THR A 25 -36.97 3.63 -31.80
N GLN A 26 -37.29 2.39 -31.42
CA GLN A 26 -37.13 1.98 -30.03
C GLN A 26 -35.64 1.64 -29.84
N SER A 27 -34.89 2.70 -29.54
CA SER A 27 -33.60 2.64 -28.86
C SER A 27 -33.75 1.86 -27.56
N LYS A 28 -33.75 0.53 -27.64
CA LYS A 28 -33.40 -0.33 -26.51
C LYS A 28 -31.91 -0.10 -26.31
N ARG A 29 -31.55 0.88 -25.47
CA ARG A 29 -30.24 0.96 -24.84
C ARG A 29 -29.93 -0.43 -24.28
N GLN A 30 -29.11 -1.21 -24.99
CA GLN A 30 -28.58 -2.48 -24.51
C GLN A 30 -27.66 -2.15 -23.34
N TYR A 31 -28.23 -2.07 -22.15
CA TYR A 31 -27.48 -1.77 -20.92
C TYR A 31 -26.73 -2.97 -20.36
N THR A 32 -26.66 -4.09 -21.08
CA THR A 32 -25.95 -5.28 -20.62
C THR A 32 -24.46 -5.20 -20.97
N ASN A 33 -23.72 -4.32 -20.29
CA ASN A 33 -22.25 -4.40 -20.20
C ASN A 33 -21.83 -5.53 -19.25
N ARG A 34 -22.36 -6.75 -19.46
CA ARG A 34 -21.74 -7.92 -18.85
C ARG A 34 -20.44 -8.16 -19.60
N TYR A 35 -19.31 -7.78 -18.99
CA TYR A 35 -17.99 -8.21 -19.45
C TYR A 35 -17.94 -9.74 -19.36
N VAL A 36 -18.28 -10.40 -20.46
CA VAL A 36 -18.10 -11.84 -20.61
C VAL A 36 -16.61 -12.05 -20.81
N LEU A 37 -15.97 -12.61 -19.79
CA LEU A 37 -14.57 -12.99 -19.90
C LEU A 37 -14.43 -14.08 -20.96
N PRO A 38 -13.48 -13.96 -21.90
CA PRO A 38 -13.20 -15.07 -22.80
C PRO A 38 -12.82 -16.32 -21.99
N ALA A 39 -13.20 -17.49 -22.51
CA ALA A 39 -12.82 -18.77 -21.95
C ALA A 39 -11.28 -18.83 -21.82
N ARG A 40 -10.79 -19.39 -20.70
CA ARG A 40 -9.34 -19.55 -20.49
C ARG A 40 -8.80 -20.55 -21.49
N LYS A 41 -7.74 -20.16 -22.20
CA LYS A 41 -6.93 -21.10 -22.98
C LYS A 41 -6.00 -21.89 -22.05
N ARG A 42 -5.45 -23.02 -22.51
CA ARG A 42 -4.47 -23.81 -21.76
C ARG A 42 -3.30 -22.94 -21.25
N ASN A 43 -2.79 -22.05 -22.10
CA ASN A 43 -1.70 -21.15 -21.72
C ASN A 43 -2.12 -20.15 -20.62
N ASP A 44 -3.38 -19.71 -20.60
CA ASP A 44 -3.89 -18.82 -19.55
C ASP A 44 -3.92 -19.54 -18.20
N ILE A 45 -4.27 -20.83 -18.20
CA ILE A 45 -4.29 -21.68 -17.01
C ILE A 45 -2.86 -21.89 -16.51
N ILE A 46 -1.93 -22.27 -17.39
CA ILE A 46 -0.53 -22.47 -17.02
C ILE A 46 0.05 -21.18 -16.41
N ALA A 47 -0.18 -20.03 -17.05
CA ALA A 47 0.38 -18.76 -16.58
C ALA A 47 -0.20 -18.31 -15.23
N VAL A 48 -1.52 -18.46 -15.00
CA VAL A 48 -2.09 -18.15 -13.68
C VAL A 48 -1.65 -19.16 -12.62
N SER A 49 -1.51 -20.45 -12.97
CA SER A 49 -0.99 -21.46 -12.05
C SER A 49 0.44 -21.14 -11.64
N LEU A 50 1.31 -20.78 -12.59
CA LEU A 50 2.68 -20.34 -12.29
C LEU A 50 2.68 -19.11 -11.39
N LEU A 51 1.87 -18.09 -11.69
CA LEU A 51 1.74 -16.92 -10.82
C LEU A 51 1.33 -17.31 -9.39
N MET A 52 0.35 -18.20 -9.21
CA MET A 52 -0.09 -18.62 -7.88
C MET A 52 0.98 -19.47 -7.16
N ILE A 53 1.70 -20.33 -7.88
CA ILE A 53 2.82 -21.09 -7.31
C ILE A 53 3.93 -20.12 -6.85
N THR A 54 4.26 -19.11 -7.66
CA THR A 54 5.25 -18.09 -7.28
C THR A 54 4.74 -17.24 -6.11
N ALA A 55 3.46 -16.89 -6.05
CA ALA A 55 2.87 -16.20 -4.90
C ALA A 55 2.98 -17.04 -3.63
N CYS A 56 2.65 -18.33 -3.69
CA CYS A 56 2.87 -19.25 -2.57
C CYS A 56 4.34 -19.31 -2.17
N ALA A 57 5.26 -19.40 -3.13
CA ALA A 57 6.69 -19.39 -2.84
C ALA A 57 7.11 -18.08 -2.12
N VAL A 58 6.69 -16.92 -2.64
CA VAL A 58 7.00 -15.61 -2.05
C VAL A 58 6.49 -15.51 -0.61
N PHE A 59 5.25 -15.92 -0.33
CA PHE A 59 4.63 -15.72 0.98
C PHE A 59 4.89 -16.85 1.99
N PHE A 60 5.27 -18.05 1.56
CA PHE A 60 5.49 -19.19 2.46
C PHE A 60 6.94 -19.65 2.60
N ILE A 61 7.82 -19.37 1.64
CA ILE A 61 9.24 -19.73 1.79
C ILE A 61 9.82 -18.98 2.99
N ASN A 62 10.50 -19.74 3.84
CA ASN A 62 11.19 -19.22 5.02
C ASN A 62 10.25 -18.44 5.97
N LEU A 63 8.95 -18.76 5.97
CA LEU A 63 7.92 -18.00 6.71
C LEU A 63 8.24 -17.89 8.20
N THR A 64 8.75 -18.96 8.82
CA THR A 64 9.02 -19.01 10.26
C THR A 64 10.31 -18.31 10.69
N ALA A 65 11.12 -17.79 9.75
CA ALA A 65 12.38 -17.12 10.08
C ALA A 65 12.19 -15.85 10.90
N SER A 66 11.01 -15.22 10.81
CA SER A 66 10.64 -14.04 11.59
C SER A 66 10.25 -14.35 13.05
N GLY A 67 10.32 -15.62 13.50
CA GLY A 67 9.93 -15.96 14.88
C GLY A 67 8.47 -15.55 15.17
N TYR A 68 8.26 -14.85 16.28
CA TYR A 68 6.95 -14.25 16.61
C TYR A 68 6.70 -12.88 15.97
N ALA A 69 7.57 -12.45 15.04
CA ALA A 69 7.48 -11.18 14.32
C ALA A 69 7.35 -9.97 15.26
N ASN A 70 6.19 -9.32 15.29
CA ASN A 70 5.87 -8.32 16.31
C ASN A 70 5.23 -9.00 17.53
N GLU A 71 6.00 -9.12 18.61
CA GLU A 71 5.58 -9.82 19.82
C GLU A 71 4.33 -9.20 20.46
N PHE A 72 4.10 -7.89 20.30
CA PHE A 72 2.92 -7.20 20.80
C PHE A 72 1.61 -7.78 20.24
N TYR A 73 1.56 -8.03 18.93
CA TYR A 73 0.39 -8.65 18.28
C TYR A 73 0.36 -10.18 18.46
N SER A 74 1.51 -10.83 18.60
CA SER A 74 1.60 -12.26 18.91
C SER A 74 1.06 -12.59 20.30
N ALA A 75 1.35 -11.76 21.31
CA ALA A 75 0.80 -11.89 22.65
C ALA A 75 -0.73 -11.83 22.63
N ALA A 76 -1.31 -10.89 21.87
CA ALA A 76 -2.76 -10.79 21.73
C ALA A 76 -3.39 -11.99 21.01
N ALA A 77 -2.72 -12.51 19.97
CA ALA A 77 -3.15 -13.73 19.30
C ALA A 77 -3.11 -14.95 20.25
N GLN A 78 -2.06 -15.07 21.06
CA GLN A 78 -1.96 -16.10 22.09
C GLN A 78 -3.09 -15.96 23.12
N ALA A 79 -3.32 -14.77 23.66
CA ALA A 79 -4.38 -14.50 24.62
C ALA A 79 -5.77 -14.87 24.07
N GLY A 80 -6.09 -14.41 22.86
CA GLY A 80 -7.34 -14.74 22.18
C GLY A 80 -7.49 -16.23 21.85
N SER A 81 -6.40 -16.96 21.62
CA SER A 81 -6.48 -18.41 21.43
C SER A 81 -6.92 -19.15 22.71
N LYS A 82 -6.57 -18.62 23.89
CA LYS A 82 -6.85 -19.22 25.19
C LYS A 82 -8.20 -18.78 25.77
N ASN A 83 -8.63 -17.54 25.52
CA ASN A 83 -9.81 -16.94 26.12
C ASN A 83 -10.66 -16.20 25.08
N TRP A 84 -11.95 -16.54 24.97
CA TRP A 84 -12.88 -15.94 24.00
C TRP A 84 -13.23 -14.47 24.28
N TRP A 85 -13.11 -14.02 25.53
CA TRP A 85 -13.28 -12.62 25.88
C TRP A 85 -12.06 -11.80 25.42
N ALA A 86 -10.85 -12.28 25.70
CA ALA A 86 -9.62 -11.70 25.15
C ALA A 86 -9.61 -11.72 23.61
N PHE A 87 -10.15 -12.79 23.01
CA PHE A 87 -10.35 -12.90 21.56
C PHE A 87 -11.25 -11.78 21.03
N LEU A 88 -12.42 -11.58 21.64
CA LEU A 88 -13.38 -10.57 21.22
C LEU A 88 -12.76 -9.17 21.19
N TRP A 89 -11.97 -8.82 22.20
CA TRP A 89 -11.41 -7.47 22.36
C TRP A 89 -10.05 -7.26 21.69
N GLY A 90 -9.30 -8.34 21.40
CA GLY A 90 -7.90 -8.23 20.97
C GLY A 90 -6.97 -7.85 22.13
N SER A 91 -7.20 -8.44 23.30
CA SER A 91 -6.44 -8.17 24.52
C SER A 91 -5.02 -8.71 24.44
N SER A 92 -4.04 -7.96 24.95
CA SER A 92 -2.62 -8.37 24.93
C SER A 92 -2.31 -9.54 25.84
N ASP A 93 -3.17 -9.81 26.83
CA ASP A 93 -3.03 -10.88 27.80
C ASP A 93 -4.37 -11.59 28.05
N SER A 94 -4.31 -12.83 28.56
CA SER A 94 -5.51 -13.65 28.82
C SER A 94 -6.28 -13.24 30.08
N GLY A 95 -5.66 -12.46 30.97
CA GLY A 95 -6.33 -11.80 32.09
C GLY A 95 -7.18 -10.60 31.64
N ASN A 96 -7.07 -10.22 30.36
CA ASN A 96 -7.91 -9.21 29.72
C ASN A 96 -7.74 -7.82 30.37
N ALA A 97 -6.51 -7.44 30.69
CA ALA A 97 -6.22 -6.16 31.31
C ALA A 97 -6.29 -5.00 30.30
N ILE A 98 -5.71 -5.19 29.10
CA ILE A 98 -5.58 -4.13 28.08
C ILE A 98 -5.65 -4.69 26.65
N THR A 99 -6.23 -3.92 25.72
CA THR A 99 -6.21 -4.23 24.27
C THR A 99 -4.90 -3.83 23.61
N VAL A 100 -4.63 -4.40 22.44
CA VAL A 100 -3.65 -3.79 21.52
C VAL A 100 -4.12 -2.42 21.03
N ASP A 101 -3.23 -1.67 20.39
CA ASP A 101 -3.47 -0.31 19.88
C ASP A 101 -4.33 -0.26 18.60
N LYS A 102 -4.98 -1.37 18.23
CA LYS A 102 -5.79 -1.53 17.00
C LYS A 102 -7.05 -2.35 17.28
N PRO A 103 -8.09 -2.20 16.45
CA PRO A 103 -9.24 -3.10 16.52
C PRO A 103 -8.85 -4.54 16.15
N PRO A 104 -9.63 -5.55 16.59
CA PRO A 104 -9.11 -6.91 16.73
C PRO A 104 -9.25 -7.82 15.50
N ALA A 105 -9.75 -7.35 14.35
CA ALA A 105 -10.05 -8.27 13.25
C ALA A 105 -8.82 -9.02 12.71
N SER A 106 -7.65 -8.38 12.66
CA SER A 106 -6.39 -9.06 12.31
C SER A 106 -5.98 -10.07 13.38
N ILE A 107 -6.22 -9.76 14.66
CA ILE A 107 -5.92 -10.63 15.79
C ILE A 107 -6.83 -11.86 15.77
N TRP A 108 -8.11 -11.72 15.41
CA TRP A 108 -9.04 -12.85 15.33
C TRP A 108 -8.53 -13.96 14.41
N LEU A 109 -7.99 -13.61 13.25
CA LEU A 109 -7.43 -14.60 12.32
C LEU A 109 -6.22 -15.33 12.91
N MET A 110 -5.32 -14.60 13.55
CA MET A 110 -4.13 -15.18 14.18
C MET A 110 -4.48 -16.03 15.39
N ALA A 111 -5.38 -15.55 16.26
CA ALA A 111 -5.82 -16.27 17.44
C ALA A 111 -6.53 -17.58 17.08
N LEU A 112 -7.38 -17.59 16.05
CA LEU A 112 -8.00 -18.83 15.54
C LEU A 112 -6.95 -19.79 14.99
N SER A 113 -5.97 -19.29 14.23
CA SER A 113 -4.86 -20.10 13.71
C SER A 113 -4.03 -20.72 14.84
N VAL A 114 -3.67 -19.94 15.86
CA VAL A 114 -2.99 -20.43 17.08
C VAL A 114 -3.83 -21.46 17.83
N ARG A 115 -5.16 -21.30 17.84
CA ARG A 115 -6.07 -22.27 18.48
C ARG A 115 -6.10 -23.62 17.76
N ILE A 116 -5.93 -23.62 16.43
CA ILE A 116 -5.91 -24.83 15.59
C ILE A 116 -4.54 -25.51 15.63
N PHE A 117 -3.46 -24.75 15.47
CA PHE A 117 -2.10 -25.27 15.26
C PHE A 117 -1.21 -25.22 16.51
N GLY A 118 -1.70 -24.68 17.62
CA GLY A 118 -0.89 -24.35 18.78
C GLY A 118 -0.08 -23.07 18.58
N LEU A 119 0.47 -22.51 19.66
CA LEU A 119 1.33 -21.33 19.57
C LEU A 119 2.69 -21.73 19.00
N ASN A 120 2.99 -21.19 17.83
CA ASN A 120 4.29 -21.23 17.18
C ASN A 120 4.33 -20.16 16.08
N SER A 121 5.53 -19.86 15.57
CA SER A 121 5.76 -18.86 14.51
C SER A 121 4.89 -19.09 13.28
N PHE A 122 4.73 -20.36 12.85
CA PHE A 122 3.92 -20.69 11.68
C PHE A 122 2.45 -20.33 11.91
N ALA A 123 1.87 -20.71 13.05
CA ALA A 123 0.47 -20.43 13.36
C ALA A 123 0.15 -18.92 13.36
N ILE A 124 1.08 -18.09 13.84
CA ILE A 124 0.93 -16.63 13.83
C ILE A 124 0.98 -16.06 12.41
N LEU A 125 1.92 -16.52 11.58
CA LEU A 125 2.21 -15.92 10.27
C LEU A 125 1.40 -16.54 9.13
N PHE A 126 0.89 -17.76 9.32
CA PHE A 126 0.11 -18.51 8.32
C PHE A 126 -1.08 -17.73 7.75
N PRO A 127 -1.94 -17.06 8.55
CA PRO A 127 -3.05 -16.29 8.01
C PRO A 127 -2.59 -15.14 7.11
N GLN A 128 -1.46 -14.52 7.43
CA GLN A 128 -0.92 -13.40 6.66
C GLN A 128 -0.42 -13.87 5.30
N ALA A 129 0.31 -14.98 5.27
CA ALA A 129 0.79 -15.59 4.03
C ALA A 129 -0.38 -16.03 3.13
N LEU A 130 -1.44 -16.59 3.73
CA LEU A 130 -2.66 -16.96 3.01
C LEU A 130 -3.36 -15.74 2.42
N LEU A 131 -3.44 -14.63 3.16
CA LEU A 131 -3.97 -13.35 2.67
C LEU A 131 -3.12 -12.79 1.52
N GLY A 132 -1.80 -13.03 1.50
CA GLY A 132 -0.93 -12.63 0.39
C GLY A 132 -1.26 -13.36 -0.90
N VAL A 133 -1.44 -14.68 -0.84
CA VAL A 133 -1.88 -15.50 -1.98
C VAL A 133 -3.28 -15.09 -2.44
N ALA A 134 -4.21 -14.91 -1.50
CA ALA A 134 -5.58 -14.49 -1.80
C ALA A 134 -5.64 -13.09 -2.44
N THR A 135 -4.85 -12.13 -1.95
CA THR A 135 -4.74 -10.78 -2.50
C THR A 135 -4.18 -10.83 -3.92
N THR A 136 -3.14 -11.65 -4.15
CA THR A 136 -2.58 -11.84 -5.50
C THR A 136 -3.63 -12.37 -6.47
N TYR A 137 -4.41 -13.38 -6.06
CA TYR A 137 -5.51 -13.91 -6.86
C TYR A 137 -6.58 -12.85 -7.13
N LEU A 138 -6.91 -12.03 -6.15
CA LEU A 138 -7.91 -10.99 -6.29
C LEU A 138 -7.45 -9.87 -7.24
N ILE A 139 -6.20 -9.42 -7.13
CA ILE A 139 -5.57 -8.50 -8.07
C ILE A 139 -5.60 -9.06 -9.50
N TYR A 140 -5.20 -10.33 -9.68
CA TYR A 140 -5.26 -11.01 -10.97
C TYR A 140 -6.69 -11.04 -11.52
N THR A 141 -7.68 -11.46 -10.72
CA THR A 141 -9.06 -11.64 -11.20
C THR A 141 -9.74 -10.33 -11.53
N ILE A 142 -9.58 -9.29 -10.70
CA ILE A 142 -10.11 -7.94 -10.95
C ILE A 142 -9.50 -7.38 -12.24
N THR A 143 -8.18 -7.41 -12.35
CA THR A 143 -7.48 -6.83 -13.50
C THR A 143 -7.78 -7.60 -14.78
N ARG A 144 -7.77 -8.94 -14.72
CA ARG A 144 -8.15 -9.81 -15.85
C ARG A 144 -9.54 -9.47 -16.37
N ARG A 145 -10.47 -9.21 -15.46
CA ARG A 145 -11.88 -8.95 -15.80
C ARG A 145 -12.06 -7.77 -16.73
N TYR A 146 -11.30 -6.70 -16.51
CA TYR A 146 -11.49 -5.45 -17.24
C TYR A 146 -10.43 -5.23 -18.32
N TRP A 147 -9.23 -5.75 -18.14
CA TRP A 147 -8.07 -5.45 -18.98
C TRP A 147 -7.49 -6.65 -19.72
N GLY A 148 -7.91 -7.88 -19.39
CA GLY A 148 -7.50 -9.11 -20.07
C GLY A 148 -6.49 -9.95 -19.27
N ASN A 149 -6.35 -11.23 -19.66
CA ASN A 149 -5.64 -12.23 -18.86
C ASN A 149 -4.18 -11.86 -18.54
N TRP A 150 -3.42 -11.44 -19.56
CA TRP A 150 -2.01 -11.06 -19.40
C TRP A 150 -1.82 -9.84 -18.50
N THR A 151 -2.73 -8.85 -18.58
CA THR A 151 -2.69 -7.70 -17.67
C THR A 151 -2.88 -8.12 -16.22
N GLY A 152 -3.79 -9.06 -15.97
CA GLY A 152 -3.97 -9.63 -14.63
C GLY A 152 -2.74 -10.39 -14.14
N ILE A 153 -2.06 -11.13 -15.02
CA ILE A 153 -0.83 -11.84 -14.67
C ILE A 153 0.28 -10.84 -14.32
N ILE A 154 0.49 -9.83 -15.15
CA ILE A 154 1.51 -8.78 -14.92
C ILE A 154 1.23 -8.03 -13.62
N ALA A 155 -0.03 -7.66 -13.35
CA ALA A 155 -0.41 -7.01 -12.09
C ALA A 155 -0.11 -7.90 -10.87
N GLY A 156 -0.39 -9.21 -10.97
CA GLY A 156 -0.03 -10.17 -9.93
C GLY A 156 1.48 -10.27 -9.72
N ILE A 157 2.27 -10.35 -10.80
CA ILE A 157 3.74 -10.36 -10.73
C ILE A 157 4.25 -9.11 -10.02
N PHE A 158 3.81 -7.93 -10.46
CA PHE A 158 4.22 -6.66 -9.87
C PHE A 158 3.88 -6.57 -8.37
N PHE A 159 2.73 -7.10 -7.95
CA PHE A 159 2.36 -7.15 -6.55
C PHE A 159 3.28 -8.08 -5.74
N ILE A 160 3.50 -9.33 -6.17
CA ILE A 160 4.32 -10.29 -5.42
C ILE A 160 5.81 -9.95 -5.43
N THR A 161 6.28 -9.17 -6.40
CA THR A 161 7.65 -8.65 -6.44
C THR A 161 7.79 -7.29 -5.78
N THR A 162 6.74 -6.74 -5.17
CA THR A 162 6.84 -5.49 -4.39
C THR A 162 7.44 -5.81 -3.01
N PRO A 163 8.62 -5.27 -2.65
CA PRO A 163 9.33 -5.70 -1.44
C PRO A 163 8.52 -5.57 -0.16
N VAL A 164 7.87 -4.43 0.04
CA VAL A 164 7.05 -4.20 1.25
C VAL A 164 5.81 -5.10 1.30
N ALA A 165 5.27 -5.51 0.16
CA ALA A 165 4.19 -6.50 0.12
C ALA A 165 4.72 -7.88 0.54
N ALA A 166 5.86 -8.31 0.00
CA ALA A 166 6.49 -9.56 0.41
C ALA A 166 6.77 -9.59 1.93
N LEU A 167 7.24 -8.49 2.50
CA LEU A 167 7.44 -8.37 3.95
C LEU A 167 6.11 -8.45 4.71
N MET A 168 5.15 -7.59 4.38
CA MET A 168 3.97 -7.40 5.23
C MET A 168 2.96 -8.52 5.18
N PHE A 169 2.91 -9.29 4.10
CA PHE A 169 2.15 -10.55 4.05
C PHE A 169 2.90 -11.72 4.71
N ARG A 170 4.10 -11.49 5.26
CA ARG A 170 4.88 -12.44 6.08
C ARG A 170 5.12 -11.92 7.49
N PHE A 171 4.36 -10.90 7.91
CA PHE A 171 4.49 -10.23 9.19
C PHE A 171 3.11 -10.04 9.83
N ASN A 172 3.05 -10.05 11.15
CA ASN A 172 1.81 -10.16 11.93
C ASN A 172 1.15 -8.81 12.30
N ASN A 173 1.54 -7.73 11.64
CA ASN A 173 0.85 -6.45 11.73
C ASN A 173 -0.52 -6.53 11.01
N PRO A 174 -1.45 -5.58 11.27
CA PRO A 174 -2.79 -5.59 10.65
C PRO A 174 -2.81 -5.41 9.12
N ASP A 175 -1.69 -5.04 8.51
CA ASP A 175 -1.61 -4.58 7.12
C ASP A 175 -2.02 -5.63 6.08
N ALA A 176 -1.72 -6.92 6.27
CA ALA A 176 -2.08 -7.96 5.31
C ALA A 176 -3.60 -8.10 5.13
N LEU A 177 -4.35 -8.14 6.23
CA LEU A 177 -5.82 -8.19 6.18
C LEU A 177 -6.40 -6.89 5.64
N LEU A 178 -5.83 -5.75 6.03
CA LEU A 178 -6.26 -4.44 5.54
C LEU A 178 -6.18 -4.38 4.01
N VAL A 179 -5.01 -4.69 3.43
CA VAL A 179 -4.79 -4.61 1.99
C VAL A 179 -5.71 -5.57 1.23
N PHE A 180 -5.91 -6.79 1.75
CA PHE A 180 -6.88 -7.73 1.18
C PHE A 180 -8.30 -7.13 1.12
N LEU A 181 -8.75 -6.51 2.21
CA LEU A 181 -10.07 -5.89 2.33
C LEU A 181 -10.21 -4.64 1.46
N GLU A 182 -9.15 -3.84 1.30
CA GLU A 182 -9.13 -2.70 0.39
C GLU A 182 -9.31 -3.13 -1.07
N VAL A 183 -8.56 -4.16 -1.50
CA VAL A 183 -8.70 -4.73 -2.85
C VAL A 183 -10.10 -5.34 -3.03
N ALA A 184 -10.64 -6.01 -2.01
CA ALA A 184 -12.00 -6.56 -2.04
C ALA A 184 -13.08 -5.47 -2.15
N ALA A 185 -12.93 -4.36 -1.42
CA ALA A 185 -13.83 -3.22 -1.49
C ALA A 185 -13.84 -2.57 -2.88
N VAL A 186 -12.67 -2.29 -3.45
CA VAL A 186 -12.55 -1.75 -4.82
C VAL A 186 -13.08 -2.75 -5.84
N GLY A 187 -12.75 -4.04 -5.68
CA GLY A 187 -13.27 -5.11 -6.53
C GLY A 187 -14.80 -5.15 -6.53
N ALA A 188 -15.42 -5.15 -5.35
CA ALA A 188 -16.87 -5.13 -5.20
C ALA A 188 -17.50 -3.86 -5.80
N ALA A 189 -16.90 -2.68 -5.58
CA ALA A 189 -17.38 -1.44 -6.18
C ALA A 189 -17.32 -1.46 -7.72
N LEU A 190 -16.27 -2.04 -8.31
CA LEU A 190 -16.21 -2.25 -9.76
C LEU A 190 -17.30 -3.23 -10.23
N ARG A 191 -17.51 -4.34 -9.51
CA ARG A 191 -18.59 -5.29 -9.82
C ARG A 191 -19.97 -4.63 -9.79
N ALA A 192 -20.16 -3.64 -8.94
CA ALA A 192 -21.39 -2.86 -8.84
C ALA A 192 -21.68 -2.07 -10.14
N LEU A 193 -20.63 -1.55 -10.79
CA LEU A 193 -20.73 -0.75 -12.01
C LEU A 193 -21.06 -1.55 -13.28
N GLU A 194 -20.99 -2.88 -13.24
CA GLU A 194 -21.32 -3.73 -14.40
C GLU A 194 -22.82 -3.88 -14.67
N HIS A 195 -23.67 -3.51 -13.69
CA HIS A 195 -25.10 -3.82 -13.77
C HIS A 195 -25.90 -2.66 -14.35
N ASP A 196 -26.90 -3.03 -15.16
CA ASP A 196 -27.83 -2.13 -15.82
C ASP A 196 -28.78 -1.39 -14.86
N THR A 197 -29.72 -0.64 -15.43
CA THR A 197 -30.74 0.14 -14.70
C THR A 197 -32.03 -0.64 -14.43
N SER A 198 -32.11 -1.92 -14.80
CA SER A 198 -33.27 -2.78 -14.53
C SER A 198 -33.43 -3.00 -13.02
N ARG A 199 -34.61 -3.45 -12.57
CA ARG A 199 -34.84 -3.76 -11.15
C ARG A 199 -33.82 -4.78 -10.61
N LEU A 200 -33.53 -5.83 -11.38
CA LEU A 200 -32.54 -6.84 -10.99
C LEU A 200 -31.11 -6.30 -11.02
N GLY A 201 -30.76 -5.48 -12.03
CA GLY A 201 -29.47 -4.79 -12.10
C GLY A 201 -29.25 -3.86 -10.91
N ASN A 202 -30.28 -3.10 -10.54
CA ASN A 202 -30.30 -2.23 -9.36
C ASN A 202 -30.06 -3.02 -8.07
N LEU A 203 -30.77 -4.14 -7.87
CA LEU A 203 -30.59 -5.02 -6.70
C LEU A 203 -29.16 -5.57 -6.62
N ARG A 204 -28.62 -6.08 -7.74
CA ARG A 204 -27.25 -6.61 -7.79
C ARG A 204 -26.21 -5.53 -7.52
N ARG A 205 -26.35 -4.35 -8.12
CA ARG A 205 -25.45 -3.21 -7.85
C ARG A 205 -25.44 -2.84 -6.38
N THR A 206 -26.62 -2.74 -5.75
CA THR A 206 -26.71 -2.47 -4.31
C THR A 206 -26.07 -3.57 -3.48
N GLY A 207 -26.25 -4.85 -3.83
CA GLY A 207 -25.59 -5.96 -3.14
C GLY A 207 -24.07 -5.89 -3.21
N TRP A 208 -23.51 -5.52 -4.37
CA TRP A 208 -22.06 -5.30 -4.51
C TRP A 208 -21.58 -4.07 -3.73
N MET A 209 -22.35 -2.99 -3.69
CA MET A 209 -22.03 -1.82 -2.84
C MET A 209 -22.12 -2.14 -1.35
N ALA A 210 -23.08 -2.97 -0.94
CA ALA A 210 -23.15 -3.48 0.42
C ALA A 210 -21.90 -4.32 0.75
N LEU A 211 -21.48 -5.22 -0.15
CA LEU A 211 -20.25 -5.99 0.03
C LEU A 211 -19.00 -5.10 0.11
N ALA A 212 -18.93 -4.03 -0.68
CA ALA A 212 -17.86 -3.04 -0.56
C ALA A 212 -17.90 -2.37 0.82
N GLY A 213 -19.08 -2.00 1.31
CA GLY A 213 -19.30 -1.49 2.67
C GLY A 213 -18.84 -2.47 3.75
N VAL A 214 -19.21 -3.75 3.65
CA VAL A 214 -18.78 -4.82 4.57
C VAL A 214 -17.25 -4.92 4.60
N ALA A 215 -16.59 -4.95 3.44
CA ALA A 215 -15.14 -5.01 3.34
C ALA A 215 -14.47 -3.79 3.99
N VAL A 216 -15.00 -2.58 3.76
CA VAL A 216 -14.53 -1.35 4.43
C VAL A 216 -14.78 -1.41 5.94
N GLY A 217 -15.92 -1.95 6.39
CA GLY A 217 -16.23 -2.10 7.81
C GLY A 217 -15.25 -3.05 8.52
N PHE A 218 -14.96 -4.20 7.94
CA PHE A 218 -13.91 -5.08 8.48
C PHE A 218 -12.50 -4.48 8.35
N GLY A 219 -12.24 -3.65 7.32
CA GLY A 219 -10.99 -2.91 7.20
C GLY A 219 -10.84 -1.86 8.30
N PHE A 220 -11.94 -1.23 8.71
CA PHE A 220 -11.98 -0.36 9.87
C PHE A 220 -11.72 -1.15 11.16
N LEU A 221 -12.30 -2.35 11.31
CA LEU A 221 -11.97 -3.28 12.40
C LEU A 221 -10.58 -3.93 12.28
N THR A 222 -9.78 -3.57 11.27
CA THR A 222 -8.40 -4.03 11.11
C THR A 222 -7.42 -2.89 11.42
N LYS A 223 -7.65 -1.70 10.85
CA LYS A 223 -6.74 -0.55 10.97
C LYS A 223 -7.44 0.81 10.90
N GLN A 224 -8.65 0.90 11.47
CA GLN A 224 -9.44 2.14 11.64
C GLN A 224 -9.52 2.99 10.36
N LEU A 225 -9.18 4.28 10.44
CA LEU A 225 -9.33 5.25 9.35
C LEU A 225 -8.44 4.98 8.14
N GLN A 226 -7.45 4.07 8.25
CA GLN A 226 -6.56 3.77 7.13
C GLN A 226 -7.30 3.20 5.92
N VAL A 227 -8.29 2.34 6.14
CA VAL A 227 -9.12 1.81 5.02
C VAL A 227 -9.89 2.92 4.31
N MET A 228 -10.10 4.08 4.93
CA MET A 228 -10.90 5.15 4.33
C MET A 228 -10.18 5.84 3.16
N LEU A 229 -8.87 5.63 3.02
CA LEU A 229 -8.08 6.26 1.97
C LEU A 229 -8.46 5.80 0.55
N ILE A 230 -9.09 4.63 0.39
CA ILE A 230 -9.60 4.17 -0.91
C ILE A 230 -10.96 4.78 -1.29
N LEU A 231 -11.69 5.34 -0.32
CA LEU A 231 -13.07 5.78 -0.53
C LEU A 231 -13.22 6.93 -1.54
N PRO A 232 -12.34 7.96 -1.56
CA PRO A 232 -12.48 9.04 -2.55
C PRO A 232 -12.40 8.51 -3.99
N GLY A 233 -11.51 7.55 -4.26
CA GLY A 233 -11.40 6.90 -5.56
C GLY A 233 -12.65 6.11 -5.95
N ILE A 234 -13.20 5.32 -5.01
CA ILE A 234 -14.46 4.58 -5.19
C ILE A 234 -15.62 5.54 -5.47
N ALA A 235 -15.78 6.57 -4.63
CA ALA A 235 -16.85 7.54 -4.72
C ALA A 235 -16.80 8.30 -6.06
N LEU A 236 -15.61 8.82 -6.43
CA LEU A 236 -15.43 9.56 -7.68
C LEU A 236 -15.76 8.69 -8.91
N ALA A 237 -15.25 7.45 -8.96
CA ALA A 237 -15.53 6.55 -10.05
C ALA A 237 -17.02 6.18 -10.12
N PHE A 238 -17.67 5.93 -8.98
CA PHE A 238 -19.09 5.60 -8.94
C PHE A 238 -19.98 6.78 -9.35
N LEU A 239 -19.62 8.00 -8.94
CA LEU A 239 -20.30 9.23 -9.35
C LEU A 239 -20.13 9.52 -10.84
N ILE A 240 -18.99 9.19 -11.45
CA ILE A 240 -18.76 9.46 -12.88
C ILE A 240 -19.36 8.35 -13.75
N ALA A 241 -19.06 7.09 -13.43
CA ALA A 241 -19.26 5.96 -14.33
C ALA A 241 -20.55 5.17 -14.11
N SER A 242 -21.27 5.37 -12.99
CA SER A 242 -22.53 4.65 -12.78
C SER A 242 -23.57 5.01 -13.84
N PRO A 243 -24.21 4.02 -14.51
CA PRO A 243 -25.20 4.28 -15.56
C PRO A 243 -26.54 4.83 -15.02
N THR A 244 -26.65 4.99 -13.70
CA THR A 244 -27.88 5.39 -13.01
C THR A 244 -28.03 6.89 -12.82
N LYS A 245 -29.25 7.32 -12.50
CA LYS A 245 -29.55 8.69 -12.04
C LYS A 245 -28.89 8.98 -10.69
N PHE A 246 -28.54 10.24 -10.44
CA PHE A 246 -27.87 10.69 -9.22
C PHE A 246 -28.51 10.18 -7.91
N ARG A 247 -29.84 10.28 -7.77
CA ARG A 247 -30.57 9.77 -6.59
C ARG A 247 -30.28 8.29 -6.31
N ARG A 248 -30.18 7.46 -7.35
CA ARG A 248 -29.87 6.03 -7.16
C ARG A 248 -28.44 5.82 -6.70
N ARG A 249 -27.50 6.64 -7.17
CA ARG A 249 -26.11 6.60 -6.72
C ARG A 249 -25.99 6.90 -5.24
N ILE A 250 -26.77 7.88 -4.75
CA ILE A 250 -26.87 8.18 -3.31
C ILE A 250 -27.43 6.99 -2.54
N VAL A 251 -28.51 6.35 -3.00
CA VAL A 251 -29.06 5.15 -2.33
C VAL A 251 -28.03 4.02 -2.27
N ASP A 252 -27.36 3.72 -3.39
CA ASP A 252 -26.35 2.66 -3.43
C ASP A 252 -25.15 3.00 -2.52
N GLY A 253 -24.76 4.28 -2.43
CA GLY A 253 -23.75 4.77 -1.48
C GLY A 253 -24.19 4.70 -0.01
N LEU A 254 -25.44 5.07 0.31
CA LEU A 254 -26.00 4.95 1.65
C LEU A 254 -26.05 3.50 2.11
N VAL A 255 -26.39 2.56 1.22
CA VAL A 255 -26.36 1.13 1.56
C VAL A 255 -24.93 0.67 1.87
N ALA A 256 -23.93 1.15 1.12
CA ALA A 256 -22.53 0.85 1.44
C ALA A 256 -22.14 1.39 2.83
N ILE A 257 -22.53 2.62 3.17
CA ILE A 257 -22.28 3.22 4.48
C ILE A 257 -22.99 2.43 5.59
N ILE A 258 -24.26 2.10 5.41
CA ILE A 258 -25.03 1.30 6.39
C ILE A 258 -24.38 -0.08 6.58
N ALA A 259 -23.99 -0.75 5.49
CA ALA A 259 -23.32 -2.05 5.57
C ALA A 259 -21.98 -1.95 6.31
N MET A 260 -21.18 -0.91 6.03
CA MET A 260 -19.94 -0.62 6.77
C MET A 260 -20.21 -0.42 8.26
N THR A 261 -21.19 0.41 8.61
CA THR A 261 -21.58 0.67 10.00
C THR A 261 -22.09 -0.59 10.68
N ILE A 262 -22.86 -1.45 10.01
CA ILE A 262 -23.32 -2.72 10.61
C ILE A 262 -22.14 -3.67 10.81
N SER A 263 -21.20 -3.77 9.86
CA SER A 263 -20.06 -4.69 9.96
C SER A 263 -19.03 -4.29 11.00
N ALA A 264 -18.79 -2.99 11.21
CA ALA A 264 -17.85 -2.49 12.20
C ALA A 264 -18.50 -2.07 13.52
N GLY A 265 -19.66 -1.43 13.42
CA GLY A 265 -20.28 -0.65 14.48
C GLY A 265 -20.79 -1.49 15.64
N TRP A 266 -21.08 -2.78 15.46
CA TRP A 266 -21.43 -3.65 16.59
C TRP A 266 -20.28 -3.76 17.60
N TRP A 267 -19.04 -3.92 17.13
CA TRP A 267 -17.87 -4.03 18.00
C TRP A 267 -17.53 -2.66 18.60
N VAL A 268 -17.61 -1.60 17.80
CA VAL A 268 -17.46 -0.21 18.29
C VAL A 268 -18.49 0.09 19.37
N LEU A 269 -19.75 -0.32 19.19
CA LEU A 269 -20.79 -0.15 20.17
C LEU A 269 -20.44 -0.86 21.48
N LEU A 270 -19.91 -2.09 21.43
CA LEU A 270 -19.45 -2.82 22.61
C LEU A 270 -18.42 -2.00 23.42
N THR A 271 -17.47 -1.34 22.75
CA THR A 271 -16.46 -0.49 23.45
C THR A 271 -17.08 0.67 24.23
N VAL A 272 -18.31 1.07 23.91
CA VAL A 272 -19.02 2.18 24.55
C VAL A 272 -20.01 1.69 25.60
N ILE A 273 -20.73 0.60 25.33
CA ILE A 273 -21.84 0.15 26.20
C ILE A 273 -21.42 -0.84 27.28
N VAL A 274 -20.32 -1.59 27.07
CA VAL A 274 -19.85 -2.54 28.08
C VAL A 274 -19.13 -1.74 29.19
N PRO A 275 -19.54 -1.90 30.46
CA PRO A 275 -18.93 -1.22 31.60
C PRO A 275 -17.41 -1.44 31.65
N GLU A 276 -16.68 -0.41 32.10
CA GLU A 276 -15.21 -0.41 32.08
C GLU A 276 -14.57 -1.53 32.93
N ASP A 277 -15.24 -1.97 33.99
CA ASP A 277 -14.83 -3.08 34.85
C ASP A 277 -15.10 -4.46 34.23
N MET A 278 -15.87 -4.52 33.13
CA MET A 278 -16.24 -5.75 32.42
C MET A 278 -15.49 -5.95 31.09
N ARG A 279 -14.68 -4.98 30.67
CA ARG A 279 -13.93 -5.01 29.41
C ARG A 279 -12.46 -4.61 29.66
N PRO A 280 -11.52 -4.97 28.77
CA PRO A 280 -10.14 -4.51 28.93
C PRO A 280 -10.05 -2.99 28.75
N TYR A 281 -8.98 -2.40 29.29
CA TYR A 281 -8.62 -1.03 28.96
C TYR A 281 -8.32 -0.91 27.46
N ILE A 282 -8.80 0.14 26.79
CA ILE A 282 -8.49 0.38 25.38
C ILE A 282 -7.07 0.93 25.22
N GLY A 283 -6.14 0.07 24.80
CA GLY A 283 -4.74 0.42 24.61
C GLY A 283 -4.53 1.56 23.61
N GLY A 284 -3.61 2.49 23.94
CA GLY A 284 -3.33 3.68 23.14
C GLY A 284 -4.34 4.83 23.30
N SER A 285 -5.36 4.68 24.15
CA SER A 285 -6.25 5.79 24.56
C SER A 285 -5.82 6.36 25.92
N GLN A 286 -6.19 7.61 26.23
CA GLN A 286 -5.94 8.22 27.53
C GLN A 286 -7.08 8.01 28.52
N ASN A 287 -8.32 7.89 28.02
CA ASN A 287 -9.51 7.79 28.86
C ASN A 287 -10.30 6.51 28.58
N ASN A 288 -9.61 5.38 28.37
CA ASN A 288 -10.22 4.08 28.12
C ASN A 288 -11.26 4.09 26.96
N SER A 289 -11.01 4.89 25.92
CA SER A 289 -11.98 5.22 24.88
C SER A 289 -11.49 4.85 23.49
N PHE A 290 -12.21 3.93 22.84
CA PHE A 290 -11.93 3.54 21.47
C PHE A 290 -12.23 4.65 20.45
N ILE A 291 -13.22 5.50 20.72
CA ILE A 291 -13.55 6.64 19.87
C ILE A 291 -12.42 7.67 19.93
N GLU A 292 -11.91 7.95 21.14
CA GLU A 292 -10.74 8.81 21.34
C GLU A 292 -9.53 8.27 20.59
N LEU A 293 -9.21 6.96 20.73
CA LEU A 293 -8.13 6.32 19.99
C LEU A 293 -8.29 6.49 18.47
N THR A 294 -9.50 6.30 17.96
CA THR A 294 -9.83 6.34 16.52
C THR A 294 -9.58 7.72 15.91
N PHE A 295 -10.06 8.78 16.57
CA PHE A 295 -9.97 10.14 16.03
C PHE A 295 -8.70 10.88 16.49
N GLY A 296 -8.15 10.52 17.63
CA GLY A 296 -6.90 11.05 18.19
C GLY A 296 -5.68 10.31 17.64
N TYR A 297 -4.98 9.55 18.50
CA TYR A 297 -3.68 8.93 18.21
C TYR A 297 -3.61 8.18 16.86
N ASN A 298 -4.59 7.34 16.53
CA ASN A 298 -4.58 6.58 15.28
C ASN A 298 -5.21 7.28 14.08
N GLY A 299 -5.78 8.48 14.29
CA GLY A 299 -6.52 9.24 13.28
C GLY A 299 -5.84 10.57 12.98
N LEU A 300 -6.44 11.66 13.45
CA LEU A 300 -5.99 13.02 13.16
C LEU A 300 -4.61 13.30 13.76
N GLY A 301 -4.26 12.66 14.88
CA GLY A 301 -2.94 12.77 15.49
C GLY A 301 -1.81 12.34 14.54
N ARG A 302 -2.04 11.32 13.69
CA ARG A 302 -1.08 10.92 12.65
C ARG A 302 -0.84 12.05 11.64
N ILE A 303 -1.88 12.80 11.31
CA ILE A 303 -1.82 13.89 10.32
C ILE A 303 -1.12 15.10 10.93
N THR A 304 -1.52 15.51 12.14
CA THR A 304 -1.03 16.72 12.81
C THR A 304 0.33 16.54 13.48
N GLY A 305 0.72 15.29 13.79
CA GLY A 305 1.87 14.98 14.64
C GLY A 305 1.60 15.08 16.14
N ASP A 306 0.36 15.42 16.55
CA ASP A 306 -0.05 15.44 17.95
C ASP A 306 -0.57 14.06 18.37
N GLU A 307 0.37 13.17 18.70
CA GLU A 307 0.13 11.75 18.97
C GLU A 307 0.13 11.45 20.48
N THR A 308 -0.62 12.25 21.25
CA THR A 308 -0.83 11.99 22.68
C THR A 308 -1.34 10.54 22.88
N GLY A 309 -0.67 9.79 23.76
CA GLY A 309 -0.96 8.37 23.99
C GLY A 309 -0.25 7.38 23.06
N SER A 310 0.71 7.85 22.26
CA SER A 310 1.49 6.98 21.40
C SER A 310 2.24 5.88 22.15
N VAL A 311 2.15 4.66 21.64
CA VAL A 311 2.84 3.47 22.15
C VAL A 311 4.25 3.29 21.56
N VAL A 312 4.72 4.24 20.74
CA VAL A 312 6.05 4.21 20.12
C VAL A 312 7.02 5.08 20.93
N PRO A 313 8.13 4.51 21.44
CA PRO A 313 9.14 5.28 22.18
C PRO A 313 9.71 6.45 21.36
N GLY A 314 9.82 7.64 21.97
CA GLY A 314 10.45 8.82 21.35
C GLY A 314 9.55 9.67 20.44
N ALA A 315 8.26 9.36 20.33
CA ALA A 315 7.32 10.12 19.50
C ALA A 315 6.88 11.47 20.10
N SER A 316 7.06 11.69 21.41
CA SER A 316 6.32 12.71 22.16
C SER A 316 7.06 14.03 22.45
N SER A 317 8.19 14.34 21.82
CA SER A 317 8.99 15.52 22.22
C SER A 317 9.49 16.45 21.12
N SER A 318 9.15 16.24 19.85
CA SER A 318 9.56 17.17 18.79
C SER A 318 8.40 17.52 17.87
N LYS A 319 7.92 18.77 17.95
CA LYS A 319 7.00 19.41 16.99
C LYS A 319 7.66 19.69 15.63
N SER A 320 8.82 19.09 15.34
CA SER A 320 9.47 19.20 14.03
C SER A 320 8.73 18.34 13.02
N GLN A 321 8.25 18.95 11.93
CA GLN A 321 7.59 18.25 10.82
C GLN A 321 8.38 17.00 10.39
N GLY A 322 7.81 15.81 10.57
CA GLY A 322 8.39 14.55 10.13
C GLY A 322 9.39 13.87 11.08
N GLY A 323 9.95 14.59 12.06
CA GLY A 323 10.80 14.04 13.13
C GLY A 323 11.81 12.97 12.68
N MET A 324 11.91 11.87 13.43
CA MET A 324 12.71 10.67 13.10
C MET A 324 12.11 9.85 11.93
N TRP A 325 10.90 10.19 11.47
CA TRP A 325 10.12 9.45 10.48
C TRP A 325 10.27 10.01 9.06
N GLY A 326 11.32 10.80 8.81
CA GLY A 326 11.59 11.47 7.55
C GLY A 326 10.75 12.72 7.33
N GLU A 327 11.35 13.69 6.66
CA GLU A 327 10.76 15.01 6.38
C GLU A 327 9.45 14.88 5.59
N THR A 328 8.40 15.55 6.06
CA THR A 328 7.11 15.59 5.35
C THR A 328 7.22 16.40 4.07
N GLY A 329 6.62 15.92 3.00
CA GLY A 329 6.62 16.63 1.72
C GLY A 329 6.20 15.76 0.55
N TRP A 330 5.96 16.39 -0.59
CA TRP A 330 5.54 15.70 -1.82
C TRP A 330 6.53 14.60 -2.24
N ASN A 331 7.82 14.76 -1.90
CA ASN A 331 8.88 13.83 -2.22
C ASN A 331 9.23 12.83 -1.11
N ARG A 332 8.59 12.85 0.07
CA ARG A 332 8.91 11.98 1.23
C ARG A 332 9.05 10.51 0.86
N LEU A 333 8.13 9.99 0.04
CA LEU A 333 8.16 8.57 -0.35
C LEU A 333 9.31 8.22 -1.30
N PHE A 334 9.98 9.20 -1.92
CA PHE A 334 11.17 9.00 -2.76
C PHE A 334 12.50 9.10 -1.98
N THR A 335 12.45 9.41 -0.68
CA THR A 335 13.64 9.59 0.14
C THR A 335 13.77 8.49 1.21
N SER A 336 14.92 8.46 1.88
CA SER A 336 15.22 7.64 3.05
C SER A 336 14.86 6.16 2.87
N GLU A 337 14.36 5.49 3.90
CA GLU A 337 13.96 4.09 3.83
C GLU A 337 12.68 3.82 3.01
N PHE A 338 11.87 4.84 2.69
CA PHE A 338 10.57 4.67 2.01
C PHE A 338 10.70 4.28 0.54
N ASN A 339 11.70 4.82 -0.15
CA ASN A 339 11.84 4.68 -1.60
C ASN A 339 11.88 3.21 -2.04
N SER A 340 12.73 2.43 -1.39
CA SER A 340 13.01 1.03 -1.65
C SER A 340 11.88 0.10 -1.20
N GLN A 341 10.92 0.60 -0.43
CA GLN A 341 9.73 -0.18 -0.06
C GLN A 341 8.74 -0.27 -1.22
N ILE A 342 8.46 0.85 -1.90
CA ILE A 342 7.25 0.98 -2.72
C ILE A 342 7.43 1.67 -4.08
N THR A 343 8.46 2.49 -4.27
CA THR A 343 8.50 3.41 -5.43
C THR A 343 9.04 2.82 -6.72
N TRP A 344 9.45 1.55 -6.70
CA TRP A 344 10.03 0.86 -7.86
C TRP A 344 9.22 0.99 -9.15
N LEU A 345 7.90 0.82 -9.07
CA LEU A 345 6.99 0.88 -10.22
C LEU A 345 6.24 2.21 -10.31
N PHE A 346 6.63 3.23 -9.53
CA PHE A 346 5.90 4.50 -9.44
C PHE A 346 5.73 5.16 -10.81
N PHE A 347 6.83 5.37 -11.55
CA PHE A 347 6.78 6.07 -12.84
C PHE A 347 5.93 5.33 -13.86
N ALA A 348 6.08 4.00 -13.95
CA ALA A 348 5.25 3.15 -14.80
C ALA A 348 3.76 3.22 -14.42
N ALA A 349 3.44 3.26 -13.12
CA ALA A 349 2.06 3.35 -12.64
C ALA A 349 1.41 4.72 -12.94
N ILE A 350 2.14 5.82 -12.75
CA ILE A 350 1.63 7.17 -13.07
C ILE A 350 1.43 7.34 -14.58
N ILE A 351 2.40 6.90 -15.40
CA ILE A 351 2.24 6.88 -16.86
C ILE A 351 1.06 5.98 -17.24
N GLY A 352 0.93 4.81 -16.62
CA GLY A 352 -0.19 3.91 -16.83
C GLY A 352 -1.54 4.53 -16.50
N LEU A 353 -1.64 5.29 -15.41
CA LEU A 353 -2.83 6.05 -15.05
C LEU A 353 -3.17 7.11 -16.10
N ILE A 354 -2.19 7.91 -16.54
CA ILE A 354 -2.37 8.94 -17.56
C ILE A 354 -2.82 8.31 -18.88
N VAL A 355 -2.15 7.24 -19.32
CA VAL A 355 -2.50 6.49 -20.53
C VAL A 355 -3.89 5.87 -20.40
N ALA A 356 -4.27 5.34 -19.25
CA ALA A 356 -5.61 4.80 -19.02
C ALA A 356 -6.70 5.87 -19.12
N LEU A 357 -6.50 7.02 -18.48
CA LEU A 357 -7.47 8.11 -18.52
C LEU A 357 -7.56 8.76 -19.90
N THR A 358 -6.49 8.80 -20.68
CA THR A 358 -6.49 9.35 -22.05
C THR A 358 -7.02 8.36 -23.08
N VAL A 359 -6.52 7.12 -23.10
CA VAL A 359 -6.85 6.13 -24.14
C VAL A 359 -8.17 5.42 -23.86
N ALA A 360 -8.41 5.04 -22.61
CA ALA A 360 -9.67 4.39 -22.22
C ALA A 360 -10.75 5.43 -21.83
N GLY A 361 -10.36 6.63 -21.38
CA GLY A 361 -11.30 7.58 -20.79
C GLY A 361 -12.04 8.54 -21.75
N LEU A 362 -11.70 8.60 -23.04
CA LEU A 362 -12.27 9.60 -23.97
C LEU A 362 -13.56 9.19 -24.71
N LYS A 363 -13.94 7.90 -24.74
CA LYS A 363 -15.08 7.45 -25.59
C LYS A 363 -16.43 7.37 -24.87
N ASN A 364 -16.45 7.04 -23.57
CA ASN A 364 -17.70 6.94 -22.80
C ASN A 364 -17.44 7.13 -21.30
N ARG A 365 -18.21 7.99 -20.64
CA ARG A 365 -18.14 8.21 -19.17
C ARG A 365 -18.48 6.95 -18.37
N GLU A 366 -19.32 6.07 -18.93
CA GLU A 366 -19.81 4.83 -18.32
C GLU A 366 -18.87 3.63 -18.59
N ASP A 367 -17.69 3.85 -19.19
CA ASP A 367 -16.71 2.78 -19.40
C ASP A 367 -16.10 2.34 -18.05
N ILE A 368 -16.25 1.06 -17.72
CA ILE A 368 -15.72 0.50 -16.47
C ILE A 368 -14.19 0.52 -16.42
N ARG A 369 -13.51 0.50 -17.58
CA ARG A 369 -12.04 0.61 -17.64
C ARG A 369 -11.60 1.96 -17.12
N ARG A 370 -12.28 3.02 -17.57
CA ARG A 370 -12.10 4.38 -17.04
C ARG A 370 -12.42 4.41 -15.54
N ALA A 371 -13.52 3.79 -15.11
CA ALA A 371 -13.88 3.73 -13.69
C ALA A 371 -12.77 3.04 -12.86
N SER A 372 -12.21 1.93 -13.35
CA SER A 372 -11.11 1.23 -12.67
C SER A 372 -9.85 2.09 -12.57
N ALA A 373 -9.49 2.82 -13.61
CA ALA A 373 -8.37 3.77 -13.57
C ALA A 373 -8.61 4.89 -12.55
N ILE A 374 -9.85 5.41 -12.44
CA ILE A 374 -10.22 6.41 -11.45
C ILE A 374 -10.17 5.83 -10.02
N MET A 375 -10.66 4.61 -9.80
CA MET A 375 -10.64 4.00 -8.46
C MET A 375 -9.20 3.75 -7.98
N PHE A 376 -8.38 3.07 -8.78
CA PHE A 376 -7.00 2.78 -8.41
C PHE A 376 -6.12 4.03 -8.43
N GLY A 377 -6.34 4.97 -9.36
CA GLY A 377 -5.64 6.25 -9.39
C GLY A 377 -6.00 7.14 -8.20
N GLY A 378 -7.28 7.20 -7.83
CA GLY A 378 -7.75 7.93 -6.66
C GLY A 378 -7.21 7.34 -5.37
N TRP A 379 -7.20 6.00 -5.23
CA TRP A 379 -6.51 5.30 -4.15
C TRP A 379 -5.02 5.71 -4.10
N LEU A 380 -4.29 5.51 -5.19
CA LEU A 380 -2.86 5.83 -5.27
C LEU A 380 -2.59 7.28 -4.84
N ILE A 381 -3.28 8.25 -5.44
CA ILE A 381 -3.03 9.68 -5.21
C ILE A 381 -3.39 10.07 -3.76
N VAL A 382 -4.55 9.66 -3.26
CA VAL A 382 -4.99 10.03 -1.91
C VAL A 382 -4.05 9.44 -0.86
N THR A 383 -3.76 8.14 -0.95
CA THR A 383 -2.86 7.48 -0.01
C THR A 383 -1.44 8.07 -0.10
N TRP A 384 -0.94 8.34 -1.30
CA TRP A 384 0.37 8.95 -1.50
C TRP A 384 0.46 10.32 -0.83
N LEU A 385 -0.52 11.20 -1.07
CA LEU A 385 -0.55 12.54 -0.48
C LEU A 385 -0.65 12.48 1.05
N ILE A 386 -1.53 11.65 1.58
CA ILE A 386 -1.68 11.51 3.05
C ILE A 386 -0.38 11.01 3.68
N PHE A 387 0.27 10.00 3.10
CA PHE A 387 1.55 9.49 3.59
C PHE A 387 2.69 10.51 3.47
N SER A 388 2.71 11.29 2.40
CA SER A 388 3.67 12.37 2.18
C SER A 388 3.57 13.48 3.22
N PHE A 389 2.35 13.85 3.62
CA PHE A 389 2.10 15.05 4.44
C PHE A 389 1.74 14.78 5.91
N MET A 390 1.49 13.52 6.30
CA MET A 390 1.22 13.21 7.70
C MET A 390 2.47 13.44 8.58
N SER A 391 2.32 14.19 9.66
CA SER A 391 3.46 14.67 10.46
C SER A 391 3.81 13.79 11.66
N GLY A 392 2.94 12.84 12.03
CA GLY A 392 3.18 11.89 13.12
C GLY A 392 4.01 10.69 12.71
N ILE A 393 3.97 9.64 13.55
CA ILE A 393 4.63 8.36 13.34
C ILE A 393 4.26 7.78 11.99
N PHE A 394 5.29 7.54 11.19
CA PHE A 394 5.18 6.97 9.87
C PHE A 394 6.24 5.88 9.69
N HIS A 395 5.79 4.64 9.58
CA HIS A 395 6.69 3.50 9.37
C HIS A 395 6.78 3.18 7.89
N ALA A 396 7.95 2.76 7.43
CA ALA A 396 8.19 2.42 6.04
C ALA A 396 7.21 1.36 5.51
N TYR A 397 6.83 0.40 6.36
CA TYR A 397 5.90 -0.66 5.98
C TYR A 397 4.46 -0.19 5.72
N TYR A 398 4.05 1.00 6.17
CA TYR A 398 2.71 1.55 5.87
C TYR A 398 2.48 1.69 4.36
N THR A 399 3.56 1.89 3.60
CA THR A 399 3.53 2.02 2.14
C THR A 399 2.98 0.79 1.41
N VAL A 400 2.84 -0.37 2.06
CA VAL A 400 2.17 -1.55 1.47
C VAL A 400 0.75 -1.26 0.98
N ALA A 401 0.06 -0.30 1.62
CA ALA A 401 -1.28 0.14 1.18
C ALA A 401 -1.31 0.70 -0.26
N LEU A 402 -0.16 1.14 -0.81
CA LEU A 402 -0.06 1.62 -2.19
C LEU A 402 0.17 0.48 -3.20
N SER A 403 0.60 -0.69 -2.73
CA SER A 403 1.11 -1.77 -3.59
C SER A 403 0.09 -2.29 -4.62
N PRO A 404 -1.21 -2.48 -4.31
CA PRO A 404 -2.15 -2.97 -5.31
C PRO A 404 -2.41 -1.95 -6.41
N ALA A 405 -2.57 -0.67 -6.05
CA ALA A 405 -2.84 0.39 -7.00
C ALA A 405 -1.66 0.59 -7.97
N LEU A 406 -0.43 0.61 -7.47
CA LEU A 406 0.78 0.70 -8.29
C LEU A 406 0.90 -0.49 -9.25
N ALA A 407 0.76 -1.71 -8.74
CA ALA A 407 0.87 -2.93 -9.53
C ALA A 407 -0.18 -2.98 -10.66
N ILE A 408 -1.43 -2.64 -10.36
CA ILE A 408 -2.52 -2.65 -11.34
C ILE A 408 -2.34 -1.54 -12.38
N LEU A 409 -2.04 -0.31 -11.97
CA LEU A 409 -1.91 0.82 -12.90
C LEU A 409 -0.71 0.65 -13.85
N ALA A 410 0.43 0.15 -13.36
CA ALA A 410 1.58 -0.16 -14.20
C ALA A 410 1.23 -1.25 -15.24
N ALA A 411 0.57 -2.32 -14.81
CA ALA A 411 0.14 -3.39 -15.72
C ALA A 411 -0.87 -2.89 -16.77
N VAL A 412 -1.84 -2.07 -16.36
CA VAL A 412 -2.82 -1.43 -17.26
C VAL A 412 -2.12 -0.54 -18.30
N GLY A 413 -1.15 0.26 -17.87
CA GLY A 413 -0.32 1.08 -18.76
C GLY A 413 0.36 0.23 -19.84
N ILE A 414 1.04 -0.84 -19.45
CA ILE A 414 1.69 -1.79 -20.36
C ILE A 414 0.69 -2.37 -21.36
N ALA A 415 -0.48 -2.81 -20.89
CA ALA A 415 -1.51 -3.40 -21.74
C ALA A 415 -2.06 -2.41 -22.77
N LEU A 416 -2.26 -1.16 -22.37
CA LEU A 416 -2.74 -0.10 -23.26
C LEU A 416 -1.70 0.28 -24.30
N LEU A 417 -0.45 0.49 -23.89
CA LEU A 417 0.66 0.78 -24.80
C LEU A 417 0.84 -0.37 -25.80
N TRP A 418 0.76 -1.62 -25.34
CA TRP A 418 0.79 -2.79 -26.21
C TRP A 418 -0.37 -2.83 -27.21
N SER A 419 -1.58 -2.48 -26.78
CA SER A 419 -2.74 -2.42 -27.67
C SER A 419 -2.62 -1.36 -28.77
N LYS A 420 -1.77 -0.34 -28.53
CA LYS A 420 -1.51 0.79 -29.43
C LYS A 420 -0.10 0.74 -30.04
N ARG A 421 0.61 -0.37 -29.94
CA ARG A 421 2.00 -0.56 -30.41
C ARG A 421 2.24 -0.25 -31.89
N ASN A 422 1.18 -0.25 -32.71
CA ASN A 422 1.26 0.08 -34.14
C ASN A 422 1.08 1.60 -34.41
N THR A 423 1.18 2.44 -33.38
CA THR A 423 1.13 3.91 -33.49
C THR A 423 2.48 4.47 -33.08
N ALA A 424 2.87 5.66 -33.56
CA ALA A 424 4.15 6.24 -33.17
C ALA A 424 4.22 6.60 -31.67
N TRP A 425 3.15 7.16 -31.11
CA TRP A 425 3.19 7.65 -29.72
C TRP A 425 3.33 6.51 -28.68
N ALA A 426 2.76 5.33 -28.89
CA ALA A 426 2.73 4.29 -27.85
C ALA A 426 4.13 3.69 -27.56
N PRO A 427 4.96 3.31 -28.55
CA PRO A 427 6.36 2.98 -28.30
C PRO A 427 7.14 4.14 -27.69
N ALA A 428 6.91 5.40 -28.09
CA ALA A 428 7.58 6.55 -27.47
C ALA A 428 7.26 6.66 -25.97
N ILE A 429 5.99 6.51 -25.57
CA ILE A 429 5.59 6.50 -24.16
C ILE A 429 6.12 5.26 -23.43
N ALA A 430 6.20 4.10 -24.10
CA ALA A 430 6.83 2.91 -23.53
C ALA A 430 8.33 3.11 -23.27
N ALA A 431 9.03 3.85 -24.15
CA ALA A 431 10.43 4.26 -23.95
C ALA A 431 10.57 5.14 -22.71
N ILE A 432 9.75 6.18 -22.57
CA ILE A 432 9.75 7.08 -21.41
C ILE A 432 9.47 6.31 -20.13
N SER A 433 8.45 5.44 -20.13
CA SER A 433 8.09 4.62 -18.97
C SER A 433 9.21 3.68 -18.55
N THR A 434 9.85 3.01 -19.52
CA THR A 434 10.93 2.06 -19.24
C THR A 434 12.18 2.78 -18.75
N LEU A 435 12.55 3.89 -19.40
CA LEU A 435 13.74 4.65 -19.05
C LEU A 435 13.61 5.30 -17.67
N SER A 436 12.50 5.98 -17.38
CA SER A 436 12.27 6.60 -16.05
C SER A 436 12.24 5.57 -14.93
N THR A 437 11.56 4.44 -15.13
CA THR A 437 11.50 3.35 -14.14
C THR A 437 12.86 2.68 -13.94
N GLY A 438 13.61 2.45 -15.02
CA GLY A 438 14.94 1.86 -14.99
C GLY A 438 16.00 2.78 -14.37
N LEU A 439 15.97 4.08 -14.68
CA LEU A 439 16.84 5.09 -14.05
C LEU A 439 16.57 5.18 -12.55
N TRP A 440 15.30 5.17 -12.15
CA TRP A 440 14.93 5.18 -10.73
C TRP A 440 15.38 3.91 -10.01
N SER A 441 15.17 2.75 -10.63
CA SER A 441 15.64 1.47 -10.09
C SER A 441 17.18 1.45 -9.98
N PHE A 442 17.90 1.94 -10.99
CA PHE A 442 19.36 2.11 -10.93
C PHE A 442 19.79 2.99 -9.75
N PHE A 443 19.14 4.14 -9.57
CA PHE A 443 19.46 5.06 -8.48
C PHE A 443 19.26 4.40 -7.11
N MET A 444 18.13 3.72 -6.90
CA MET A 444 17.86 3.00 -5.64
C MET A 444 18.83 1.85 -5.41
N ILE A 445 19.10 1.04 -6.43
CA ILE A 445 19.99 -0.12 -6.31
C ILE A 445 21.41 0.31 -5.88
N ASN A 446 21.90 1.42 -6.43
CA ASN A 446 23.24 1.94 -6.13
C ASN A 446 23.36 2.64 -4.76
N GLN A 447 22.26 2.78 -4.00
CA GLN A 447 22.33 3.19 -2.60
C GLN A 447 22.72 2.03 -1.66
N THR A 448 22.76 0.78 -2.17
CA THR A 448 23.10 -0.41 -1.37
C THR A 448 24.38 -1.05 -1.87
N SER A 449 25.37 -1.17 -0.98
CA SER A 449 26.65 -1.82 -1.27
C SER A 449 26.45 -3.28 -1.72
N GLY A 450 27.23 -3.72 -2.70
CA GLY A 450 27.17 -5.09 -3.24
C GLY A 450 26.20 -5.31 -4.40
N TYR A 451 25.36 -4.33 -4.74
CA TYR A 451 24.38 -4.46 -5.84
C TYR A 451 24.71 -3.61 -7.09
N THR A 452 25.87 -2.96 -7.14
CA THR A 452 26.28 -2.05 -8.23
C THR A 452 26.19 -2.69 -9.61
N ALA A 453 26.65 -3.93 -9.77
CA ALA A 453 26.58 -4.65 -11.05
C ALA A 453 25.12 -4.86 -11.52
N LEU A 454 24.21 -5.20 -10.60
CA LEU A 454 22.79 -5.29 -10.89
C LEU A 454 22.22 -3.93 -11.31
N GLY A 455 22.61 -2.87 -10.61
CA GLY A 455 22.23 -1.50 -10.95
C GLY A 455 22.58 -1.19 -12.41
N TYR A 456 23.85 -1.32 -12.79
CA TYR A 456 24.27 -1.05 -14.17
C TYR A 456 23.59 -1.98 -15.19
N ALA A 457 23.35 -3.25 -14.88
CA ALA A 457 22.61 -4.15 -15.76
C ALA A 457 21.16 -3.69 -15.99
N VAL A 458 20.49 -3.18 -14.95
CA VAL A 458 19.15 -2.58 -15.03
C VAL A 458 19.18 -1.32 -15.91
N LEU A 459 20.16 -0.44 -15.70
CA LEU A 459 20.32 0.78 -16.49
C LEU A 459 20.54 0.49 -17.98
N ILE A 460 21.49 -0.40 -18.29
CA ILE A 460 21.79 -0.81 -19.67
C ILE A 460 20.55 -1.40 -20.33
N SER A 461 19.83 -2.30 -19.64
CA SER A 461 18.60 -2.90 -20.15
C SER A 461 17.52 -1.84 -20.41
N ALA A 462 17.37 -0.85 -19.53
CA ALA A 462 16.41 0.23 -19.70
C ALA A 462 16.74 1.11 -20.91
N VAL A 463 18.02 1.47 -21.07
CA VAL A 463 18.51 2.28 -22.20
C VAL A 463 18.34 1.54 -23.53
N LEU A 464 18.71 0.26 -23.59
CA LEU A 464 18.55 -0.57 -24.79
C LEU A 464 17.08 -0.71 -25.19
N ALA A 465 16.20 -1.02 -24.23
CA ALA A 465 14.77 -1.13 -24.49
C ALA A 465 14.18 0.21 -24.96
N ALA A 466 14.52 1.32 -24.29
CA ALA A 466 14.05 2.65 -24.66
C ALA A 466 14.53 3.05 -26.06
N GLY A 467 15.80 2.79 -26.40
CA GLY A 467 16.34 3.06 -27.74
C GLY A 467 15.59 2.30 -28.84
N ILE A 468 15.29 1.00 -28.63
CA ILE A 468 14.53 0.21 -29.58
C ILE A 468 13.07 0.69 -29.67
N PHE A 469 12.45 1.08 -28.56
CA PHE A 469 11.09 1.64 -28.57
C PHE A 469 11.01 3.00 -29.30
N VAL A 470 12.01 3.87 -29.13
CA VAL A 470 12.11 5.13 -29.89
C VAL A 470 12.30 4.85 -31.37
N TRP A 471 13.21 3.94 -31.73
CA TRP A 471 13.37 3.52 -33.12
C TRP A 471 12.05 2.98 -33.69
N ASN A 472 11.35 2.12 -32.94
CA ASN A 472 10.04 1.60 -33.34
C ASN A 472 9.00 2.72 -33.54
N SER A 473 8.99 3.73 -32.67
CA SER A 473 8.14 4.93 -32.83
C SER A 473 8.42 5.66 -34.14
N ILE A 474 9.69 5.89 -34.47
CA ILE A 474 10.12 6.60 -35.69
C ILE A 474 9.67 5.83 -36.94
N GLN A 475 9.82 4.50 -36.95
CA GLN A 475 9.38 3.65 -38.07
C GLN A 475 7.86 3.72 -38.34
N HIS A 476 7.06 4.15 -37.38
CA HIS A 476 5.62 4.35 -37.56
C HIS A 476 5.27 5.77 -38.03
N LEU A 477 6.23 6.71 -38.01
CA LEU A 477 6.08 8.03 -38.63
C LEU A 477 6.36 7.97 -40.14
N ASP A 478 7.28 7.10 -40.55
CA ASP A 478 7.60 6.87 -41.95
C ASP A 478 6.56 5.92 -42.59
N SER A 479 5.98 6.34 -43.72
CA SER A 479 4.88 5.62 -44.36
C SER A 479 5.34 4.29 -44.96
N VAL A 480 4.89 3.20 -44.30
CA VAL A 480 5.03 1.76 -44.58
C VAL A 480 6.17 1.07 -43.78
N PRO A 481 5.87 0.59 -42.56
CA PRO A 481 6.79 -0.25 -41.79
C PRO A 481 7.05 -1.55 -42.56
N ARG A 482 8.31 -1.80 -42.95
CA ARG A 482 8.71 -3.11 -43.49
C ARG A 482 8.96 -4.06 -42.32
N GLU A 483 8.04 -4.99 -42.08
CA GLU A 483 8.26 -6.06 -41.10
C GLU A 483 9.28 -7.07 -41.66
N THR A 484 10.47 -7.10 -41.05
CA THR A 484 11.49 -8.12 -41.30
C THR A 484 11.67 -9.00 -40.07
N SER A 485 12.23 -10.20 -40.23
CA SER A 485 12.59 -11.08 -39.10
C SER A 485 13.46 -10.36 -38.06
N THR A 486 14.39 -9.52 -38.52
CA THR A 486 15.24 -8.67 -37.67
C THR A 486 14.43 -7.70 -36.81
N THR A 487 13.41 -7.02 -37.38
CA THR A 487 12.56 -6.11 -36.61
C THR A 487 11.77 -6.82 -35.52
N GLN A 488 11.34 -8.07 -35.77
CA GLN A 488 10.65 -8.88 -34.76
C GLN A 488 11.58 -9.28 -33.61
N ILE A 489 12.81 -9.70 -33.93
CA ILE A 489 13.83 -10.04 -32.92
C ILE A 489 14.13 -8.84 -32.02
N LEU A 490 14.30 -7.65 -32.61
CA LEU A 490 14.57 -6.42 -31.87
C LEU A 490 13.40 -6.05 -30.93
N ARG A 491 12.15 -6.17 -31.42
CA ARG A 491 10.95 -5.92 -30.60
C ARG A 491 10.87 -6.89 -29.41
N ILE A 492 11.17 -8.17 -29.63
CA ILE A 492 11.21 -9.16 -28.55
C ILE A 492 12.33 -8.82 -27.55
N GLY A 493 13.53 -8.50 -28.05
CA GLY A 493 14.65 -8.06 -27.22
C GLY A 493 14.30 -6.85 -26.35
N ALA A 494 13.62 -5.85 -26.91
CA ALA A 494 13.16 -4.68 -26.15
C ALA A 494 12.18 -5.04 -25.02
N ILE A 495 11.27 -5.99 -25.25
CA ILE A 495 10.34 -6.46 -24.21
C ILE A 495 11.09 -7.18 -23.10
N VAL A 496 12.07 -8.03 -23.43
CA VAL A 496 12.89 -8.73 -22.43
C VAL A 496 13.70 -7.73 -21.61
N CYS A 497 14.40 -6.80 -22.26
CA CYS A 497 15.17 -5.75 -21.59
C CYS A 497 14.29 -4.84 -20.73
N ALA A 498 13.10 -4.44 -21.21
CA ALA A 498 12.15 -3.65 -20.43
C ALA A 498 11.64 -4.43 -19.20
N SER A 499 11.31 -5.72 -19.39
CA SER A 499 10.87 -6.57 -18.28
C SER A 499 11.96 -6.72 -17.22
N PHE A 500 13.22 -6.91 -17.64
CA PHE A 500 14.36 -6.95 -16.73
C PHE A 500 14.54 -5.62 -16.00
N ALA A 501 14.48 -4.48 -16.71
CA ALA A 501 14.61 -3.16 -16.12
C ALA A 501 13.53 -2.84 -15.06
N LEU A 502 12.30 -3.31 -15.28
CA LEU A 502 11.18 -3.09 -14.35
C LEU A 502 11.21 -4.06 -13.14
N LEU A 503 11.71 -5.29 -13.32
CA LEU A 503 11.55 -6.35 -12.31
C LEU A 503 12.82 -6.71 -11.54
N ALA A 504 14.01 -6.54 -12.12
CA ALA A 504 15.23 -7.08 -11.50
C ALA A 504 15.52 -6.46 -10.12
N GLY A 505 15.32 -5.14 -9.96
CA GLY A 505 15.43 -4.46 -8.67
C GLY A 505 14.41 -4.95 -7.62
N PRO A 506 13.10 -4.83 -7.89
CA PRO A 506 12.05 -5.31 -6.98
C PRO A 506 12.18 -6.79 -6.61
N VAL A 507 12.53 -7.64 -7.58
CA VAL A 507 12.79 -9.07 -7.35
C VAL A 507 13.99 -9.26 -6.43
N ALA A 508 15.11 -8.57 -6.66
CA ALA A 508 16.28 -8.68 -5.80
C ALA A 508 15.99 -8.25 -4.36
N TRP A 509 15.28 -7.13 -4.17
CA TRP A 509 14.85 -6.68 -2.84
C TRP A 509 13.88 -7.65 -2.18
N THR A 510 12.92 -8.19 -2.94
CA THR A 510 11.96 -9.20 -2.47
C THR A 510 12.68 -10.48 -2.05
N VAL A 511 13.64 -10.97 -2.84
CA VAL A 511 14.45 -12.15 -2.51
C VAL A 511 15.26 -11.92 -1.24
N ALA A 512 15.89 -10.75 -1.10
CA ALA A 512 16.61 -10.39 0.13
C ALA A 512 15.68 -10.41 1.36
N THR A 513 14.49 -9.82 1.23
CA THR A 513 13.44 -9.80 2.27
C THR A 513 12.94 -11.18 2.65
N ILE A 514 12.80 -12.09 1.68
CA ILE A 514 12.33 -13.46 1.94
C ILE A 514 13.42 -14.30 2.62
N SER A 515 14.68 -14.00 2.31
CA SER A 515 15.84 -14.73 2.82
C SER A 515 16.19 -14.39 4.26
N THR A 516 15.69 -13.28 4.81
CA THR A 516 15.96 -12.83 6.19
C THR A 516 14.71 -12.84 7.07
N GLY A 517 14.90 -13.16 8.36
CA GLY A 517 13.85 -13.02 9.38
C GLY A 517 13.74 -11.56 9.85
N HIS A 518 12.51 -11.13 10.17
CA HIS A 518 12.22 -9.77 10.65
C HIS A 518 11.50 -9.84 11.99
N GLN A 519 11.86 -8.99 12.95
CA GLN A 519 11.27 -8.96 14.30
C GLN A 519 11.14 -7.51 14.79
N GLY A 520 10.27 -7.28 15.75
CA GLY A 520 10.08 -5.97 16.38
C GLY A 520 8.96 -5.12 15.77
N SER A 521 8.83 -3.88 16.21
CA SER A 521 7.74 -2.97 15.83
C SER A 521 8.01 -2.16 14.55
N ILE A 522 9.30 -2.03 14.18
CA ILE A 522 9.77 -1.28 13.01
C ILE A 522 10.50 -2.25 12.10
N VAL A 523 9.95 -2.48 10.90
CA VAL A 523 10.51 -3.40 9.91
C VAL A 523 10.56 -2.74 8.53
N THR A 524 11.59 -3.08 7.76
CA THR A 524 11.82 -2.60 6.40
C THR A 524 12.15 -3.80 5.50
N ALA A 525 11.72 -3.73 4.24
CA ALA A 525 12.04 -4.73 3.24
C ALA A 525 13.35 -4.38 2.51
N GLY A 526 14.05 -5.40 2.02
CA GLY A 526 15.28 -5.28 1.24
C GLY A 526 16.50 -5.90 1.91
N PRO A 527 17.68 -5.73 1.32
CA PRO A 527 18.94 -6.14 1.94
C PRO A 527 19.19 -5.35 3.24
N ASN A 528 19.73 -6.03 4.25
CA ASN A 528 20.17 -5.37 5.48
C ASN A 528 21.33 -4.42 5.15
N SER A 529 21.04 -3.13 4.96
CA SER A 529 22.08 -2.11 4.92
C SER A 529 22.65 -1.96 6.33
N MET A 530 23.89 -2.43 6.51
CA MET A 530 24.66 -2.42 7.75
C MET A 530 25.05 -1.00 8.23
N GLY A 531 24.25 0.03 7.94
CA GLY A 531 24.59 1.43 8.19
C GLY A 531 23.44 2.44 8.07
N GLY A 532 22.18 2.02 8.22
CA GLY A 532 21.02 2.93 8.29
C GLY A 532 20.51 3.11 9.74
N PRO A 533 20.02 4.29 10.15
CA PRO A 533 19.62 4.57 11.55
C PRO A 533 18.49 3.70 12.15
N GLY A 534 17.87 2.80 11.36
CA GLY A 534 16.80 1.90 11.83
C GLY A 534 17.24 0.48 12.17
N GLY A 535 18.54 0.14 12.05
CA GLY A 535 19.05 -1.23 12.23
C GLY A 535 19.58 -1.56 13.62
N GLN A 536 19.56 -0.61 14.57
CA GLN A 536 20.07 -0.88 15.91
C GLN A 536 18.92 -1.37 16.78
N GLY A 537 18.92 -2.68 17.05
CA GLY A 537 18.18 -3.24 18.18
C GLY A 537 18.44 -2.38 19.40
N GLY A 538 17.37 -2.01 20.11
CA GLY A 538 17.47 -1.25 21.34
C GLY A 538 18.50 -1.89 22.28
N PRO A 539 19.17 -1.13 23.15
CA PRO A 539 20.25 -1.65 23.99
C PRO A 539 19.76 -2.86 24.80
N GLY A 540 20.10 -4.05 24.31
CA GLY A 540 20.01 -5.27 25.08
C GLY A 540 20.98 -5.12 26.24
N GLY A 541 20.42 -5.19 27.45
CA GLY A 541 21.15 -5.11 28.70
C GLY A 541 22.39 -6.00 28.65
N GLN A 542 23.53 -5.36 28.81
CA GLN A 542 24.80 -6.02 29.05
C GLN A 542 24.60 -6.91 30.29
N GLY A 543 24.84 -8.22 30.11
CA GLY A 543 24.74 -9.21 31.17
C GLY A 543 25.60 -8.82 32.36
N GLY A 544 24.95 -8.50 33.48
CA GLY A 544 25.56 -8.53 34.79
C GLY A 544 25.67 -10.00 35.25
N PRO A 545 26.82 -10.44 35.77
CA PRO A 545 27.00 -11.83 36.16
C PRO A 545 26.30 -12.13 37.49
N GLY A 546 25.57 -13.25 37.52
CA GLY A 546 25.45 -14.18 38.65
C GLY A 546 24.95 -13.65 39.99
N GLY A 547 23.76 -14.10 40.40
CA GLY A 547 23.32 -13.96 41.79
C GLY A 547 21.99 -14.66 42.06
N GLY A 548 21.98 -15.99 42.07
CA GLY A 548 20.88 -16.77 42.64
C GLY A 548 21.25 -17.29 44.03
N ALA A 549 20.45 -16.96 45.04
CA ALA A 549 19.93 -17.86 46.09
C ALA A 549 19.60 -17.11 47.40
N GLY A 550 18.41 -17.38 47.95
CA GLY A 550 18.12 -17.34 49.39
C GLY A 550 17.36 -16.12 49.93
N GLY A 551 16.05 -16.28 50.22
CA GLY A 551 15.32 -15.39 51.16
C GLY A 551 15.59 -15.78 52.63
N PRO A 552 14.74 -15.41 53.62
CA PRO A 552 13.71 -14.37 53.67
C PRO A 552 13.76 -13.48 54.97
N GLY A 553 13.00 -12.38 55.00
CA GLY A 553 12.38 -11.85 56.23
C GLY A 553 13.05 -10.66 56.97
N GLY A 554 12.20 -9.75 57.48
CA GLY A 554 12.51 -8.86 58.60
C GLY A 554 12.59 -7.35 58.29
N ALA A 555 11.57 -6.59 58.67
CA ALA A 555 11.65 -5.15 58.97
C ALA A 555 11.92 -4.95 60.49
N PRO A 556 12.03 -3.73 61.05
CA PRO A 556 12.73 -2.49 60.68
C PRO A 556 13.58 -1.90 61.84
N GLY A 557 14.43 -0.89 61.60
CA GLY A 557 15.08 -0.05 62.66
C GLY A 557 16.22 0.82 62.08
N SER A 558 16.09 2.14 62.02
CA SER A 558 16.35 3.20 63.03
C SER A 558 17.75 3.84 62.94
N SER A 559 17.74 5.17 62.77
CA SER A 559 18.65 6.20 63.31
C SER A 559 20.16 6.20 63.00
N GLY A 560 20.58 7.28 62.30
CA GLY A 560 21.44 8.34 62.86
C GLY A 560 22.97 8.14 62.87
N GLY A 561 23.71 9.18 62.44
CA GLY A 561 25.09 9.41 62.89
C GLY A 561 26.07 9.95 61.86
N SER A 562 26.35 11.26 61.95
CA SER A 562 27.51 11.96 61.39
C SER A 562 28.82 11.52 62.07
N THR A 563 29.96 11.47 61.35
CA THR A 563 31.20 12.23 61.67
C THR A 563 32.42 11.85 60.80
N ASN A 564 33.23 12.87 60.53
CA ASN A 564 34.59 12.89 59.96
C ASN A 564 35.62 12.08 60.76
N ASN A 565 36.69 11.57 60.13
CA ASN A 565 38.08 12.07 60.33
C ASN A 565 39.20 11.32 59.52
N THR A 566 39.96 12.12 58.76
CA THR A 566 41.44 12.29 58.68
C THR A 566 42.48 11.18 58.38
N SER A 567 43.55 11.70 57.73
CA SER A 567 44.98 11.27 57.61
C SER A 567 45.31 10.37 56.41
N SER A 568 46.39 10.53 55.62
CA SER A 568 47.75 11.13 55.76
C SER A 568 48.38 11.28 54.34
N SER A 569 48.82 12.45 53.86
CA SER A 569 50.19 13.04 53.83
C SER A 569 51.26 12.44 52.88
N GLN A 570 51.97 13.37 52.20
CA GLN A 570 53.32 13.33 51.55
C GLN A 570 53.43 12.77 50.12
N ASP A 571 54.26 13.28 49.19
CA ASP A 571 54.94 14.56 48.89
C ASP A 571 55.80 14.26 47.64
N SER A 572 55.93 15.16 46.65
CA SER A 572 57.17 15.48 45.88
C SER A 572 56.93 16.13 44.50
N ALA A 573 57.60 17.28 44.38
CA ALA A 573 57.91 18.24 43.30
C ALA A 573 58.32 17.65 41.91
N ASP A 574 57.94 18.21 40.75
CA ASP A 574 58.34 19.45 40.01
C ASP A 574 59.21 19.06 38.78
N THR A 575 58.84 19.31 37.50
CA THR A 575 59.16 20.56 36.76
C THR A 575 58.56 20.59 35.33
N THR A 576 57.89 21.71 35.03
CA THR A 576 57.88 22.57 33.81
C THR A 576 57.60 22.08 32.37
N THR A 577 56.54 22.67 31.78
CA THR A 577 56.39 23.44 30.50
C THR A 577 55.01 23.10 29.90
N GLY A 578 54.10 23.99 29.49
CA GLY A 578 54.01 25.43 29.33
C GLY A 578 52.96 25.67 28.23
N SER A 579 51.81 26.30 28.55
CA SER A 579 51.05 27.22 27.67
C SER A 579 49.69 27.55 28.30
N THR A 580 49.53 28.82 28.70
CA THR A 580 48.29 29.47 29.10
C THR A 580 47.78 30.36 27.95
N ASN A 581 46.46 30.48 27.77
CA ASN A 581 45.75 31.77 27.94
C ASN A 581 44.24 31.72 27.61
N ASN A 582 43.46 31.90 28.68
CA ASN A 582 42.29 32.76 28.91
C ASN A 582 41.41 33.31 27.77
N THR A 583 40.11 33.00 27.92
CA THR A 583 38.94 33.90 28.09
C THR A 583 39.04 35.41 27.78
N GLY A 584 37.95 35.95 27.21
CA GLY A 584 37.33 37.18 27.73
C GLY A 584 37.18 38.36 26.76
N THR A 585 35.95 38.56 26.33
CA THR A 585 35.36 39.72 25.62
C THR A 585 35.56 41.08 26.31
N SER A 586 35.79 42.13 25.52
CA SER A 586 35.03 43.41 25.53
C SER A 586 35.64 44.44 24.57
N ASN A 587 34.81 45.13 23.79
CA ASN A 587 35.17 46.31 23.01
C ASN A 587 34.14 47.41 23.27
N SER A 588 34.62 48.64 23.46
CA SER A 588 33.88 49.82 23.94
C SER A 588 33.99 50.99 22.96
N ASN A 589 32.93 51.79 22.81
CA ASN A 589 32.92 53.27 22.69
C ASN A 589 31.46 53.77 22.54
N SER A 590 30.93 54.49 23.55
CA SER A 590 30.70 55.97 23.65
C SER A 590 29.46 56.45 22.86
N GLN A 591 28.54 57.30 23.35
CA GLN A 591 28.67 58.51 24.16
C GLN A 591 27.27 59.01 24.67
N GLN A 592 27.26 59.70 25.84
CA GLN A 592 26.41 60.83 26.28
C GLN A 592 24.95 60.70 26.83
N THR A 593 24.82 61.03 28.15
CA THR A 593 23.87 61.95 28.85
C THR A 593 22.35 61.84 28.56
N ASP A 594 21.40 61.75 29.50
CA ASP A 594 21.23 62.51 30.75
C ASP A 594 20.11 61.94 31.66
N SER A 595 20.27 62.14 32.97
CA SER A 595 19.28 62.41 34.04
C SER A 595 17.96 61.62 34.25
N SER A 596 17.82 61.14 35.49
CA SER A 596 16.69 61.35 36.43
C SER A 596 15.59 60.28 36.63
N THR A 597 15.67 59.67 37.83
CA THR A 597 14.61 59.44 38.84
C THR A 597 13.36 58.57 38.57
N ASN A 598 13.25 57.58 39.46
CA ASN A 598 12.09 57.25 40.31
C ASN A 598 10.95 56.31 39.84
N THR A 599 10.98 55.13 40.48
CA THR A 599 9.93 54.52 41.31
C THR A 599 8.59 54.08 40.72
N ASN A 600 8.38 52.77 40.90
CA ASN A 600 7.28 52.11 41.61
C ASN A 600 6.12 51.48 40.83
N ASN A 601 6.01 50.18 41.15
CA ASN A 601 4.87 49.27 41.25
C ASN A 601 4.23 48.72 39.98
#